data_AF-A0A2G2Y4Z7-F1
#
_entry.id   AF-A0A2G2Y4Z7-F1
#
_cell.length_a   1.000
_cell.length_b   1.000
_cell.length_c   1.000
_cell.angle_alpha   90.00
_cell.angle_beta   90.00
_cell.angle_gamma   90.00
#
_symmetry.space_group_name_H-M   'P 1'
#
loop_
_entity.id
_entity.type
_entity.pdbx_description
1 polymer ?
#
loop_
_entity_poly.entity_id
_entity_poly.type
_entity_poly.pdbx_seq_one_letter_code
_entity_poly.pdbx_strand_id
1 'polypeptide(L)'
;MKHFKHAKNDRNSQKILITHMLQNGSKFLSYCCPLSSVQMAEDAEKLDRPLSSKPFFRVMCACDGLVVVIVSDIMDDTRPIHLLWNPSIRESIVLPAPESEKVYSTRYGFGYDSTSIDYKILRTCSVSTEILALKDGFWRKIDKYPHGVRNSLFSTSSLAFVHEAFHWIVRSGEYYSGRSYPRVRSLVSFSISKEMYGEIPLSKEILLSFVGDSYAGVSVLDGMLRVNSGTGLLGVGSYKLWVLKDYGVEESWSALLTIEDPSIYRLLPKFRFAGG
;
A
#
# COMPACT_ATOMS: atom_id res chain seq x y z
N MET A 1 -3.99 -21.23 14.15
CA MET A 1 -2.96 -20.39 13.50
C MET A 1 -1.62 -20.52 14.25
N LYS A 2 -0.92 -21.67 14.12
CA LYS A 2 0.33 -21.98 14.86
C LYS A 2 1.62 -21.69 14.05
N HIS A 3 1.50 -21.19 12.81
CA HIS A 3 2.60 -21.21 11.83
C HIS A 3 3.34 -19.87 11.62
N PHE A 4 3.09 -18.83 12.43
CA PHE A 4 3.50 -17.45 12.07
C PHE A 4 4.35 -16.71 13.12
N LYS A 5 5.20 -17.41 13.87
CA LYS A 5 6.21 -16.75 14.72
C LYS A 5 7.60 -17.16 14.27
N HIS A 6 8.43 -16.16 13.94
CA HIS A 6 9.87 -16.11 13.59
C HIS A 6 9.99 -15.38 12.23
N ALA A 7 10.88 -14.41 11.98
CA ALA A 7 11.96 -13.78 12.71
C ALA A 7 11.89 -12.25 12.47
N LYS A 8 11.78 -11.44 13.53
CA LYS A 8 11.42 -10.02 13.37
C LYS A 8 12.59 -9.10 13.01
N ASN A 9 13.86 -9.53 13.18
CA ASN A 9 15.00 -8.59 13.25
C ASN A 9 16.36 -9.07 12.69
N ASP A 10 16.46 -10.17 11.94
CA ASP A 10 17.74 -10.51 11.29
C ASP A 10 17.89 -9.75 9.95
N ARG A 11 18.92 -8.92 9.83
CA ARG A 11 19.21 -8.15 8.60
C ARG A 11 19.61 -9.08 7.45
N ASN A 12 20.12 -10.27 7.75
CA ASN A 12 20.47 -11.30 6.77
C ASN A 12 19.25 -12.12 6.31
N SER A 13 18.11 -12.04 7.00
CA SER A 13 16.88 -12.74 6.60
C SER A 13 15.94 -11.88 5.75
N GLN A 14 16.21 -10.58 5.57
CA GLN A 14 15.31 -9.68 4.83
C GLN A 14 15.25 -10.04 3.34
N LYS A 15 14.04 -10.13 2.79
CA LYS A 15 13.81 -10.43 1.37
C LYS A 15 12.91 -9.38 0.72
N ILE A 16 13.08 -9.14 -0.57
CA ILE A 16 12.21 -8.29 -1.40
C ILE A 16 11.37 -9.19 -2.31
N LEU A 17 10.06 -8.94 -2.35
CA LEU A 17 9.14 -9.53 -3.32
C LEU A 17 8.96 -8.53 -4.45
N ILE A 18 9.45 -8.91 -5.62
CA ILE A 18 9.26 -8.14 -6.84
C ILE A 18 8.16 -8.83 -7.63
N THR A 19 7.07 -8.12 -7.89
CA THR A 19 6.02 -8.60 -8.80
C THR A 19 6.06 -7.76 -10.08
N HIS A 20 6.28 -8.41 -11.21
CA HIS A 20 6.40 -7.80 -12.53
C HIS A 20 5.23 -8.24 -13.41
N MET A 21 4.62 -7.30 -14.15
CA MET A 21 3.60 -7.61 -15.16
C MET A 21 4.29 -7.85 -16.50
N LEU A 22 4.02 -8.98 -17.15
CA LEU A 22 4.55 -9.25 -18.49
C LEU A 22 3.85 -8.37 -19.55
N GLN A 23 4.56 -8.05 -20.63
CA GLN A 23 4.12 -7.10 -21.68
C GLN A 23 2.74 -7.40 -22.28
N ASN A 24 2.25 -8.64 -22.21
CA ASN A 24 0.90 -9.01 -22.69
C ASN A 24 -0.23 -8.73 -21.66
N GLY A 25 0.06 -8.09 -20.52
CA GLY A 25 -0.92 -7.62 -19.52
C GLY A 25 -1.64 -8.71 -18.71
N SER A 26 -1.54 -9.98 -19.10
CA SER A 26 -2.32 -11.09 -18.54
C SER A 26 -1.58 -11.99 -17.57
N LYS A 27 -0.26 -11.84 -17.42
CA LYS A 27 0.57 -12.70 -16.57
C LYS A 27 1.50 -11.86 -15.71
N PHE A 28 1.57 -12.21 -14.43
CA PHE A 28 2.54 -11.65 -13.50
C PHE A 28 3.73 -12.60 -13.36
N LEU A 29 4.84 -12.12 -12.81
CA LEU A 29 6.01 -12.88 -12.32
C LEU A 29 6.36 -12.38 -10.93
N SER A 30 6.65 -13.29 -10.01
CA SER A 30 6.97 -12.96 -8.62
C SER A 30 8.33 -13.55 -8.28
N TYR A 31 9.23 -12.70 -7.81
CA TYR A 31 10.61 -13.04 -7.46
C TYR A 31 10.87 -12.67 -6.01
N CYS A 32 11.64 -13.51 -5.32
CA CYS A 32 12.15 -13.23 -3.98
C CYS A 32 13.66 -13.00 -4.07
N CYS A 33 14.15 -11.88 -3.56
CA CYS A 33 15.57 -11.55 -3.55
C CYS A 33 16.05 -11.26 -2.12
N PRO A 34 17.17 -11.84 -1.64
CA PRO A 34 17.77 -11.48 -0.36
C PRO A 34 18.33 -10.06 -0.41
N LEU A 35 18.10 -9.27 0.65
CA LEU A 35 18.52 -7.87 0.74
C LEU A 35 20.04 -7.69 0.83
N SER A 36 20.76 -8.71 1.28
CA SER A 36 22.22 -8.69 1.50
C SER A 36 23.04 -9.04 0.25
N SER A 37 22.41 -9.38 -0.88
CA SER A 37 23.14 -9.74 -2.10
C SER A 37 23.62 -8.49 -2.84
N VAL A 38 24.95 -8.40 -3.04
CA VAL A 38 25.58 -7.38 -3.91
C VAL A 38 25.16 -7.57 -5.38
N GLN A 39 24.63 -8.76 -5.73
CA GLN A 39 24.11 -9.13 -7.04
C GLN A 39 22.60 -9.51 -6.97
N MET A 40 21.75 -8.57 -6.57
CA MET A 40 20.28 -8.78 -6.41
C MET A 40 19.55 -9.44 -7.60
N ALA A 41 20.11 -9.37 -8.81
CA ALA A 41 19.52 -9.97 -10.00
C ALA A 41 19.88 -11.46 -10.17
N GLU A 42 21.05 -11.90 -9.69
CA GLU A 42 21.52 -13.29 -9.84
C GLU A 42 20.93 -14.20 -8.75
N ASP A 43 20.73 -13.68 -7.54
CA ASP A 43 20.18 -14.42 -6.40
C ASP A 43 18.63 -14.41 -6.35
N ALA A 44 17.98 -13.97 -7.42
CA ALA A 44 16.52 -13.85 -7.48
C ALA A 44 15.85 -15.22 -7.70
N GLU A 45 15.22 -15.77 -6.66
CA GLU A 45 14.47 -17.01 -6.78
C GLU A 45 13.06 -16.74 -7.32
N LYS A 46 12.68 -17.45 -8.38
CA LYS A 46 11.31 -17.43 -8.92
C LYS A 46 10.39 -18.18 -7.96
N LEU A 47 9.33 -17.53 -7.51
CA LEU A 47 8.36 -18.13 -6.59
C LEU A 47 7.24 -18.85 -7.34
N ASP A 48 6.90 -20.04 -6.86
CA ASP A 48 5.67 -20.72 -7.23
C ASP A 48 4.47 -19.99 -6.61
N ARG A 49 3.48 -19.67 -7.44
CA ARG A 49 2.31 -18.91 -6.99
C ARG A 49 1.23 -19.84 -6.48
N PRO A 50 0.57 -19.50 -5.37
CA PRO A 50 -0.68 -20.14 -5.03
C PRO A 50 -1.71 -19.87 -6.12
N LEU A 51 -2.53 -20.89 -6.43
CA LEU A 51 -3.54 -20.85 -7.49
C LEU A 51 -2.96 -20.43 -8.86
N SER A 52 -1.84 -21.04 -9.27
CA SER A 52 -1.13 -20.75 -10.53
C SER A 52 -1.95 -20.91 -11.81
N SER A 53 -3.10 -21.58 -11.74
CA SER A 53 -4.08 -21.66 -12.84
C SER A 53 -4.79 -20.33 -13.11
N LYS A 54 -4.86 -19.41 -12.14
CA LYS A 54 -5.45 -18.09 -12.32
C LYS A 54 -4.46 -17.17 -13.04
N PRO A 55 -4.85 -16.53 -14.16
CA PRO A 55 -3.96 -15.68 -14.93
C PRO A 55 -3.54 -14.41 -14.16
N PHE A 56 -4.46 -13.83 -13.39
CA PHE A 56 -4.20 -12.61 -12.64
C PHE A 56 -3.78 -12.91 -11.21
N PHE A 57 -2.66 -12.32 -10.80
CA PHE A 57 -2.09 -12.45 -9.47
C PHE A 57 -1.48 -11.10 -9.09
N ARG A 58 -2.03 -10.43 -8.07
CA ARG A 58 -1.58 -9.11 -7.66
C ARG A 58 -1.34 -9.05 -6.16
N VAL A 59 -0.11 -8.72 -5.80
CA VAL A 59 0.25 -8.37 -4.42
C VAL A 59 -0.40 -7.03 -4.07
N MET A 60 -1.15 -7.00 -2.97
CA MET A 60 -1.88 -5.82 -2.54
C MET A 60 -1.19 -5.08 -1.40
N CYS A 61 -0.70 -5.83 -0.40
CA CYS A 61 0.02 -5.32 0.75
C CYS A 61 0.81 -6.46 1.43
N ALA A 62 1.73 -6.09 2.32
CA ALA A 62 2.57 -7.04 3.06
C ALA A 62 2.83 -6.55 4.49
N CYS A 63 3.03 -7.47 5.43
CA CYS A 63 3.38 -7.21 6.83
C CYS A 63 4.11 -8.44 7.38
N ASP A 64 5.25 -8.24 8.07
CA ASP A 64 6.00 -9.31 8.74
C ASP A 64 6.25 -10.57 7.88
N GLY A 65 6.58 -10.39 6.60
CA GLY A 65 6.83 -11.51 5.67
C GLY A 65 5.58 -12.16 5.09
N LEU A 66 4.40 -11.82 5.60
CA LEU A 66 3.10 -12.24 5.08
C LEU A 66 2.61 -11.25 4.03
N VAL A 67 1.95 -11.77 2.99
CA VAL A 67 1.53 -11.02 1.82
C VAL A 67 0.06 -11.27 1.54
N VAL A 68 -0.71 -10.20 1.37
CA VAL A 68 -2.08 -10.28 0.87
C VAL A 68 -2.06 -10.20 -0.64
N VAL A 69 -2.63 -11.21 -1.29
CA VAL A 69 -2.68 -11.35 -2.74
C VAL A 69 -4.11 -11.45 -3.20
N ILE A 70 -4.40 -10.85 -4.36
CA ILE A 70 -5.63 -11.04 -5.09
C ILE A 70 -5.36 -11.88 -6.33
N VAL A 71 -6.19 -12.91 -6.55
CA VAL A 71 -6.15 -13.74 -7.77
C VAL A 71 -7.52 -13.79 -8.44
N SER A 72 -7.55 -13.79 -9.78
CA SER A 72 -8.78 -13.78 -10.57
C SER A 72 -8.58 -14.30 -11.99
N ASP A 73 -9.69 -14.63 -12.66
CA ASP A 73 -9.69 -15.04 -14.08
C ASP A 73 -9.64 -13.84 -15.03
N ILE A 74 -10.14 -12.67 -14.59
CA ILE A 74 -10.16 -11.42 -15.34
C ILE A 74 -9.50 -10.29 -14.55
N MET A 75 -8.95 -9.28 -15.24
CA MET A 75 -8.14 -8.22 -14.63
C MET A 75 -8.91 -7.37 -13.62
N ASP A 76 -10.15 -7.02 -13.97
CA ASP A 76 -11.02 -6.12 -13.21
C ASP A 76 -12.19 -6.86 -12.57
N ASP A 77 -11.92 -8.09 -12.11
CA ASP A 77 -12.87 -8.87 -11.31
C ASP A 77 -13.30 -8.08 -10.07
N THR A 78 -14.62 -7.93 -9.90
CA THR A 78 -15.24 -7.23 -8.76
C THR A 78 -15.26 -8.10 -7.51
N ARG A 79 -15.12 -9.42 -7.64
CA ARG A 79 -15.10 -10.39 -6.53
C ARG A 79 -13.93 -11.38 -6.68
N PRO A 80 -12.69 -10.88 -6.71
CA PRO A 80 -11.55 -11.76 -6.86
C PRO A 80 -11.29 -12.53 -5.55
N ILE A 81 -10.50 -13.60 -5.62
CA ILE A 81 -10.13 -14.40 -4.44
C ILE A 81 -9.00 -13.69 -3.69
N HIS A 82 -9.16 -13.54 -2.37
CA HIS A 82 -8.13 -13.01 -1.48
C HIS A 82 -7.36 -14.15 -0.83
N LEU A 83 -6.03 -14.08 -0.89
CA LEU A 83 -5.14 -15.03 -0.24
C LEU A 83 -4.25 -14.29 0.76
N LEU A 84 -4.04 -14.91 1.91
CA LEU A 84 -2.90 -14.62 2.76
C LEU A 84 -1.81 -15.64 2.43
N TRP A 85 -0.68 -15.16 1.93
CA TRP A 85 0.42 -15.98 1.45
C TRP A 85 1.67 -15.71 2.28
N ASN A 86 2.35 -16.78 2.72
CA ASN A 86 3.69 -16.73 3.25
C ASN A 86 4.66 -17.27 2.17
N PRO A 87 5.34 -16.38 1.41
CA PRO A 87 6.26 -16.80 0.36
C PRO A 87 7.43 -17.65 0.89
N SER A 88 7.85 -17.43 2.14
CA SER A 88 9.04 -18.08 2.72
C SER A 88 8.86 -19.58 2.93
N ILE A 89 7.63 -20.00 3.24
CA ILE A 89 7.27 -21.42 3.42
C ILE A 89 6.38 -21.94 2.29
N ARG A 90 6.09 -21.10 1.28
CA ARG A 90 5.24 -21.43 0.13
C ARG A 90 3.81 -21.87 0.48
N GLU A 91 3.31 -21.47 1.65
CA GLU A 91 1.95 -21.77 2.10
C GLU A 91 1.02 -20.57 1.93
N SER A 92 -0.23 -20.83 1.58
CA SER A 92 -1.28 -19.82 1.47
C SER A 92 -2.59 -20.30 2.05
N ILE A 93 -3.37 -19.37 2.59
CA ILE A 93 -4.75 -19.61 2.99
C ILE A 93 -5.70 -18.68 2.23
N VAL A 94 -6.90 -19.17 1.96
CA VAL A 94 -7.98 -18.35 1.40
C VAL A 94 -8.58 -17.51 2.52
N LEU A 95 -8.65 -16.20 2.31
CA LEU A 95 -9.30 -15.27 3.22
C LEU A 95 -10.81 -15.23 2.96
N PRO A 96 -11.64 -14.89 3.96
CA PRO A 96 -13.06 -14.63 3.74
C PRO A 96 -13.24 -13.54 2.68
N ALA A 97 -14.33 -13.62 1.92
CA ALA A 97 -14.68 -12.58 0.94
C ALA A 97 -15.11 -11.30 1.66
N PRO A 98 -14.64 -10.10 1.25
CA PRO A 98 -15.20 -8.83 1.71
C PRO A 98 -16.69 -8.73 1.40
N GLU A 99 -17.45 -8.00 2.22
CA GLU A 99 -18.88 -7.80 1.96
C GLU A 99 -19.12 -6.94 0.72
N SER A 100 -18.25 -5.96 0.48
CA SER A 100 -18.37 -5.04 -0.64
C SER A 100 -17.49 -5.41 -1.83
N GLU A 101 -18.02 -5.20 -3.03
CA GLU A 101 -17.33 -5.46 -4.27
C GLU A 101 -16.11 -4.56 -4.47
N LYS A 102 -15.12 -5.07 -5.20
CA LYS A 102 -13.92 -4.32 -5.58
C LYS A 102 -14.28 -3.33 -6.67
N VAL A 103 -13.88 -2.08 -6.43
CA VAL A 103 -13.89 -1.01 -7.42
C VAL A 103 -12.46 -0.61 -7.78
N TYR A 104 -12.29 0.09 -8.91
CA TYR A 104 -10.99 0.49 -9.49
C TYR A 104 -10.02 1.16 -8.48
N SER A 105 -10.55 1.82 -7.46
CA SER A 105 -9.81 2.58 -6.45
C SER A 105 -9.67 1.88 -5.08
N THR A 106 -9.92 0.57 -5.02
CA THR A 106 -9.78 -0.20 -3.77
C THR A 106 -8.31 -0.28 -3.35
N ARG A 107 -8.05 -0.12 -2.05
CA ARG A 107 -6.72 -0.15 -1.43
C ARG A 107 -6.73 -1.11 -0.25
N TYR A 108 -5.55 -1.66 0.04
CA TYR A 108 -5.37 -2.60 1.13
C TYR A 108 -4.21 -2.18 2.03
N GLY A 109 -4.44 -2.16 3.33
CA GLY A 109 -3.42 -2.07 4.36
C GLY A 109 -3.32 -3.41 5.05
N PHE A 110 -2.11 -3.80 5.44
CA PHE A 110 -1.90 -4.98 6.28
C PHE A 110 -0.94 -4.62 7.42
N GLY A 111 -1.34 -4.92 8.65
CA GLY A 111 -0.63 -4.47 9.83
C GLY A 111 -0.89 -5.37 11.02
N TYR A 112 0.08 -5.40 11.94
CA TYR A 112 -0.03 -6.10 13.21
C TYR A 112 -0.50 -5.13 14.30
N ASP A 113 -1.59 -5.47 14.98
CA ASP A 113 -2.11 -4.77 16.15
C ASP A 113 -1.57 -5.44 17.40
N SER A 114 -0.63 -4.78 18.09
CA SER A 114 -0.06 -5.34 19.32
C SER A 114 -1.04 -5.33 20.49
N THR A 115 -2.08 -4.49 20.44
CA THR A 115 -3.10 -4.39 21.50
C THR A 115 -4.01 -5.61 21.49
N SER A 116 -4.52 -6.00 20.31
CA SER A 116 -5.34 -7.22 20.15
C SER A 116 -4.50 -8.48 19.88
N ILE A 117 -3.18 -8.34 19.72
CA ILE A 117 -2.23 -9.40 19.38
C ILE A 117 -2.69 -10.11 18.09
N ASP A 118 -3.13 -9.35 17.09
CA ASP A 118 -3.72 -9.87 15.86
C ASP A 118 -3.22 -9.12 14.63
N TYR A 119 -3.26 -9.80 13.49
CA TYR A 119 -3.05 -9.20 12.19
C TYR A 119 -4.38 -8.69 11.65
N LYS A 120 -4.38 -7.45 11.15
CA LYS A 120 -5.56 -6.79 10.59
C LYS A 120 -5.31 -6.35 9.16
N ILE A 121 -6.29 -6.59 8.30
CA ILE A 121 -6.30 -6.14 6.91
C ILE A 121 -7.36 -5.05 6.78
N LEU A 122 -6.95 -3.84 6.43
CA LEU A 122 -7.86 -2.75 6.12
C LEU A 122 -8.07 -2.68 4.61
N ARG A 123 -9.32 -2.65 4.17
CA ARG A 123 -9.72 -2.45 2.79
C ARG A 123 -10.50 -1.16 2.69
N THR A 124 -10.09 -0.24 1.84
CA THR A 124 -10.78 1.04 1.65
C THR A 124 -11.00 1.35 0.18
N CYS A 125 -12.19 1.87 -0.14
CA CYS A 125 -12.54 2.35 -1.47
C CYS A 125 -13.43 3.61 -1.35
N SER A 126 -13.90 4.15 -2.47
CA SER A 126 -14.77 5.35 -2.44
C SER A 126 -16.13 5.11 -1.78
N VAL A 127 -16.58 3.86 -1.68
CA VAL A 127 -17.93 3.52 -1.21
C VAL A 127 -17.97 2.81 0.14
N SER A 128 -16.87 2.26 0.63
CA SER A 128 -16.81 1.52 1.89
C SER A 128 -15.39 1.49 2.44
N THR A 129 -15.29 1.37 3.76
CA THR A 129 -14.07 0.90 4.43
C THR A 129 -14.44 -0.32 5.25
N GLU A 130 -13.64 -1.37 5.15
CA GLU A 130 -13.85 -2.66 5.79
C GLU A 130 -12.55 -3.11 6.43
N ILE A 131 -12.65 -3.79 7.56
CA ILE A 131 -11.49 -4.37 8.25
C ILE A 131 -11.74 -5.84 8.52
N LEU A 132 -10.70 -6.64 8.32
CA LEU A 132 -10.65 -8.06 8.66
C LEU A 132 -9.62 -8.24 9.78
N ALA A 133 -10.08 -8.74 10.93
CA ALA A 133 -9.22 -9.29 11.97
C ALA A 133 -8.98 -10.78 11.66
N LEU A 134 -7.72 -11.21 11.57
CA LEU A 134 -7.41 -12.58 11.17
C LEU A 134 -7.82 -13.62 12.21
N LYS A 135 -7.85 -13.28 13.50
CA LYS A 135 -8.36 -14.17 14.54
C LYS A 135 -9.84 -14.47 14.40
N ASP A 136 -10.62 -13.43 14.09
CA ASP A 136 -12.08 -13.53 14.02
C ASP A 136 -12.54 -14.11 12.67
N GLY A 137 -11.76 -13.89 11.61
CA GLY A 137 -11.99 -14.52 10.32
C GLY A 137 -13.19 -13.97 9.55
N PHE A 138 -13.64 -12.74 9.84
CA PHE A 138 -14.69 -12.08 9.07
C PHE A 138 -14.37 -10.60 8.82
N TRP A 139 -14.86 -10.09 7.68
CA TRP A 139 -14.82 -8.67 7.37
C TRP A 139 -15.97 -7.96 8.08
N ARG A 140 -15.70 -6.78 8.63
CA ARG A 140 -16.75 -5.86 9.06
C ARG A 140 -16.57 -4.50 8.41
N LYS A 141 -17.68 -3.85 8.12
CA LYS A 141 -17.69 -2.44 7.72
C LYS A 141 -17.38 -1.55 8.91
N ILE A 142 -16.65 -0.47 8.63
CA ILE A 142 -16.35 0.58 9.58
C ILE A 142 -16.79 1.93 9.03
N ASP A 143 -16.90 2.91 9.91
CA ASP A 143 -17.25 4.27 9.51
C ASP A 143 -16.30 4.80 8.46
N LYS A 144 -16.84 5.62 7.55
CA LYS A 144 -16.01 6.28 6.55
C LYS A 144 -15.28 7.46 7.18
N TYR A 145 -14.16 7.81 6.56
CA TYR A 145 -13.50 9.06 6.87
C TYR A 145 -14.48 10.25 6.70
N PRO A 146 -14.65 11.12 7.72
CA PRO A 146 -15.73 12.12 7.77
C PRO A 146 -15.75 13.11 6.60
N HIS A 147 -14.60 13.45 6.02
CA HIS A 147 -14.49 14.54 5.04
C HIS A 147 -14.75 14.13 3.58
N GLY A 148 -15.37 12.97 3.35
CA GLY A 148 -15.77 12.52 2.01
C GLY A 148 -14.56 12.16 1.14
N VAL A 149 -14.37 10.86 0.90
CA VAL A 149 -13.17 10.38 0.19
C VAL A 149 -13.50 10.11 -1.27
N ARG A 150 -12.87 10.86 -2.19
CA ARG A 150 -12.64 10.35 -3.54
C ARG A 150 -11.21 9.81 -3.64
N ASN A 151 -11.07 8.49 -3.71
CA ASN A 151 -9.81 7.78 -3.99
C ASN A 151 -9.37 7.97 -5.46
N SER A 152 -9.36 9.19 -5.98
CA SER A 152 -8.93 9.45 -7.35
C SER A 152 -7.43 9.69 -7.39
N LEU A 153 -6.73 8.69 -7.94
CA LEU A 153 -5.42 8.80 -8.57
C LEU A 153 -4.19 8.86 -7.64
N PHE A 154 -4.03 7.85 -6.78
CA PHE A 154 -2.79 7.63 -6.02
C PHE A 154 -1.95 6.49 -6.60
N SER A 155 -0.63 6.66 -6.53
CA SER A 155 0.36 5.78 -7.15
C SER A 155 0.35 4.37 -6.55
N THR A 156 0.07 4.19 -5.26
CA THR A 156 0.17 2.88 -4.58
C THR A 156 -1.19 2.20 -4.39
N SER A 157 -1.23 0.87 -4.52
CA SER A 157 -2.37 0.01 -4.16
C SER A 157 -2.41 -0.36 -2.68
N SER A 158 -1.32 -0.13 -1.96
CA SER A 158 -1.15 -0.39 -0.53
C SER A 158 -1.30 0.86 0.33
N LEU A 159 -1.82 0.68 1.54
CA LEU A 159 -1.78 1.67 2.61
C LEU A 159 -0.48 1.50 3.40
N ALA A 160 0.19 2.61 3.70
CA ALA A 160 1.44 2.60 4.47
C ALA A 160 1.15 2.31 5.95
N PHE A 161 1.86 1.37 6.56
CA PHE A 161 1.63 0.97 7.95
C PHE A 161 2.83 1.30 8.83
N VAL A 162 2.62 2.20 9.80
CA VAL A 162 3.63 2.62 10.79
C VAL A 162 2.91 3.12 12.04
N HIS A 163 3.51 3.02 13.21
CA HIS A 163 2.90 3.46 14.48
C HIS A 163 1.47 2.92 14.71
N GLU A 164 1.25 1.65 14.36
CA GLU A 164 -0.07 0.97 14.44
C GLU A 164 -1.21 1.71 13.73
N ALA A 165 -0.87 2.47 12.69
CA ALA A 165 -1.85 3.17 11.87
C ALA A 165 -1.57 2.98 10.38
N PHE A 166 -2.66 2.88 9.62
CA PHE A 166 -2.61 2.94 8.17
C PHE A 166 -2.63 4.38 7.69
N HIS A 167 -1.82 4.69 6.68
CA HIS A 167 -1.63 6.04 6.17
C HIS A 167 -1.83 6.09 4.66
N TRP A 168 -2.59 7.08 4.21
CA TRP A 168 -2.79 7.36 2.80
C TRP A 168 -3.20 8.82 2.61
N ILE A 169 -3.01 9.31 1.39
CA ILE A 169 -3.47 10.65 1.03
C ILE A 169 -4.91 10.53 0.53
N VAL A 170 -5.76 11.43 0.98
CA VAL A 170 -7.11 11.62 0.46
C VAL A 170 -7.19 12.95 -0.26
N ARG A 171 -8.09 13.05 -1.23
CA ARG A 171 -8.41 14.30 -1.91
C ARG A 171 -9.83 14.71 -1.51
N SER A 172 -9.95 15.81 -0.79
CA SER A 172 -11.24 16.40 -0.43
C SER A 172 -11.71 17.38 -1.51
N GLY A 173 -13.03 17.46 -1.70
CA GLY A 173 -13.67 18.38 -2.64
C GLY A 173 -14.98 17.85 -3.22
N GLU A 174 -16.03 18.68 -3.16
CA GLU A 174 -17.32 18.39 -3.77
C GLU A 174 -17.25 18.59 -5.29
N TYR A 175 -17.72 17.60 -6.04
CA TYR A 175 -17.93 17.73 -7.49
C TYR A 175 -19.29 18.37 -7.84
N TYR A 176 -20.21 18.48 -6.86
CA TYR A 176 -21.62 18.76 -7.11
C TYR A 176 -21.97 20.24 -7.24
N SER A 177 -21.06 21.15 -6.87
CA SER A 177 -21.18 22.55 -7.24
C SER A 177 -20.29 22.75 -8.47
N GLY A 178 -20.81 23.34 -9.55
CA GLY A 178 -20.03 23.71 -10.75
C GLY A 178 -18.93 24.75 -10.49
N ARG A 179 -18.45 24.87 -9.24
CA ARG A 179 -17.33 25.69 -8.79
C ARG A 179 -16.15 24.78 -8.50
N SER A 180 -15.03 25.05 -9.15
CA SER A 180 -13.75 24.42 -8.87
C SER A 180 -13.19 24.94 -7.54
N TYR A 181 -13.66 24.40 -6.41
CA TYR A 181 -12.95 24.63 -5.14
C TYR A 181 -11.54 24.02 -5.19
N PRO A 182 -10.54 24.67 -4.56
CA PRO A 182 -9.20 24.11 -4.48
C PRO A 182 -9.27 22.74 -3.79
N ARG A 183 -8.83 21.70 -4.51
CA ARG A 183 -8.79 20.32 -4.02
C ARG A 183 -7.72 20.23 -2.94
N VAL A 184 -8.12 20.10 -1.68
CA VAL A 184 -7.17 19.93 -0.58
C VAL A 184 -6.79 18.45 -0.50
N ARG A 185 -5.50 18.17 -0.34
CA ARG A 185 -5.02 16.82 -0.05
C ARG A 185 -4.63 16.75 1.43
N SER A 186 -5.15 15.74 2.12
CA SER A 186 -4.82 15.47 3.52
C SER A 186 -4.13 14.11 3.63
N LEU A 187 -3.15 14.00 4.52
CA LEU A 187 -2.56 12.72 4.91
C LEU A 187 -3.36 12.15 6.07
N VAL A 188 -4.19 11.16 5.78
CA VAL A 188 -5.06 10.50 6.74
C VAL A 188 -4.32 9.33 7.37
N SER A 189 -4.53 9.18 8.67
CA SER A 189 -4.14 8.01 9.46
C SER A 189 -5.40 7.29 9.95
N PHE A 190 -5.31 5.97 10.10
CA PHE A 190 -6.33 5.16 10.77
C PHE A 190 -5.64 4.22 11.75
N SER A 191 -5.84 4.46 13.04
CA SER A 191 -5.31 3.62 14.12
C SER A 191 -6.07 2.30 14.15
N ILE A 192 -5.38 1.17 14.02
CA ILE A 192 -6.05 -0.16 13.97
C ILE A 192 -6.44 -0.68 15.34
N SER A 193 -5.79 -0.21 16.40
CA SER A 193 -6.06 -0.57 17.79
C SER A 193 -7.25 0.22 18.34
N LYS A 194 -7.32 1.52 18.04
CA LYS A 194 -8.42 2.41 18.48
C LYS A 194 -9.55 2.51 17.46
N GLU A 195 -9.30 2.11 16.22
CA GLU A 195 -10.22 2.22 15.09
C GLU A 195 -10.70 3.64 14.82
N MET A 196 -9.80 4.60 15.05
CA MET A 196 -10.07 6.02 14.88
C MET A 196 -9.24 6.59 13.75
N TYR A 197 -9.89 7.49 12.99
CA TYR A 197 -9.23 8.32 12.01
C TYR A 197 -8.50 9.49 12.67
N GLY A 198 -7.41 9.91 12.05
CA GLY A 198 -6.70 11.14 12.37
C GLY A 198 -6.04 11.72 11.12
N GLU A 199 -5.48 12.92 11.23
CA GLU A 199 -4.69 13.53 10.17
C GLU A 199 -3.27 13.78 10.65
N ILE A 200 -2.31 13.60 9.74
CA ILE A 200 -0.92 13.99 9.95
C ILE A 200 -0.70 15.28 9.16
N PRO A 201 -0.25 16.37 9.81
CA PRO A 201 -0.03 17.62 9.12
C PRO A 201 1.05 17.46 8.04
N LEU A 202 0.75 17.97 6.85
CA LEU A 202 1.69 18.05 5.74
C LEU A 202 2.28 19.45 5.68
N SER A 203 3.59 19.55 5.43
CA SER A 203 4.22 20.84 5.25
C SER A 203 3.65 21.58 4.04
N LYS A 204 3.70 22.92 4.08
CA LYS A 204 3.28 23.77 2.95
C LYS A 204 3.98 23.39 1.64
N GLU A 205 5.25 22.98 1.69
CA GLU A 205 6.00 22.54 0.51
C GLU A 205 5.38 21.30 -0.14
N ILE A 206 5.01 20.30 0.67
CA ILE A 206 4.36 19.08 0.19
C ILE A 206 3.00 19.43 -0.41
N LEU A 207 2.21 20.27 0.24
CA LEU A 207 0.91 20.70 -0.28
C LEU A 207 1.04 21.45 -1.62
N LEU A 208 2.08 22.27 -1.80
CA LEU A 208 2.36 22.94 -3.07
C LEU A 208 2.75 21.96 -4.18
N SER A 209 3.44 20.86 -3.85
CA SER A 209 3.75 19.79 -4.82
C SER A 209 2.51 19.04 -5.34
N PHE A 210 1.40 19.18 -4.62
CA PHE A 210 0.13 18.58 -4.97
C PHE A 210 -0.74 19.45 -5.88
N VAL A 211 -0.33 20.67 -6.21
CA VAL A 211 -1.13 21.53 -7.09
C VAL A 211 -1.24 20.91 -8.50
N GLY A 212 -2.47 20.81 -9.01
CA GLY A 212 -2.79 20.19 -10.30
C GLY A 212 -3.06 18.67 -10.22
N ASP A 213 -2.98 18.00 -11.37
CA ASP A 213 -3.19 16.56 -11.51
C ASP A 213 -1.88 15.77 -11.26
N SER A 214 -1.17 16.11 -10.18
CA SER A 214 -0.01 15.34 -9.73
C SER A 214 -0.42 14.05 -9.02
N TYR A 215 0.33 12.98 -9.28
CA TYR A 215 0.19 11.74 -8.52
C TYR A 215 0.84 11.90 -7.17
N ALA A 216 0.27 11.28 -6.14
CA ALA A 216 0.87 11.19 -4.83
C ALA A 216 0.85 9.76 -4.30
N GLY A 217 1.77 9.45 -3.39
CA GLY A 217 1.86 8.16 -2.75
C GLY A 217 2.39 8.26 -1.33
N VAL A 218 2.02 7.29 -0.51
CA VAL A 218 2.51 7.15 0.86
C VAL A 218 3.20 5.80 0.98
N SER A 219 4.35 5.77 1.65
CA SER A 219 5.11 4.54 1.89
C SER A 219 5.85 4.62 3.22
N VAL A 220 6.43 3.50 3.65
CA VAL A 220 7.25 3.43 4.86
C VAL A 220 8.63 2.93 4.48
N LEU A 221 9.67 3.52 5.05
CA LEU A 221 11.01 2.95 5.02
C LEU A 221 11.70 3.18 6.36
N ASP A 222 12.36 2.15 6.87
CA ASP A 222 13.16 2.22 8.10
C ASP A 222 12.35 2.80 9.28
N GLY A 223 11.06 2.42 9.34
CA GLY A 223 10.12 2.90 10.36
C GLY A 223 9.62 4.34 10.17
N MET A 224 10.03 5.03 9.10
CA MET A 224 9.63 6.41 8.84
C MET A 224 8.60 6.51 7.72
N LEU A 225 7.62 7.39 7.91
CA LEU A 225 6.60 7.67 6.90
C LEU A 225 7.19 8.53 5.78
N ARG A 226 6.78 8.23 4.54
CA ARG A 226 7.23 8.94 3.35
C ARG A 226 6.08 9.33 2.46
N VAL A 227 6.19 10.51 1.90
CA VAL A 227 5.27 11.03 0.89
C VAL A 227 6.05 11.24 -0.39
N ASN A 228 5.47 10.82 -1.50
CA ASN A 228 5.99 11.14 -2.82
C ASN A 228 4.96 11.87 -3.66
N SER A 229 5.44 12.72 -4.56
CA SER A 229 4.65 13.39 -5.58
C SER A 229 5.33 13.27 -6.94
N GLY A 230 4.54 13.30 -8.02
CA GLY A 230 5.12 13.69 -9.30
C GLY A 230 4.14 14.22 -10.33
N THR A 231 4.71 14.89 -11.34
CA THR A 231 4.00 15.71 -12.32
C THR A 231 4.10 15.10 -13.73
N GLY A 232 3.18 14.20 -14.08
CA GLY A 232 3.30 13.37 -15.30
C GLY A 232 2.56 13.85 -16.55
N LEU A 233 1.88 14.99 -16.56
CA LEU A 233 0.93 15.31 -17.64
C LEU A 233 1.45 16.25 -18.74
N LEU A 234 2.58 16.96 -18.57
CA LEU A 234 2.99 18.04 -19.50
C LEU A 234 4.52 18.11 -19.78
N GLY A 235 5.22 16.98 -19.83
CA GLY A 235 6.57 16.91 -20.41
C GLY A 235 7.75 17.38 -19.54
N VAL A 236 7.51 17.88 -18.32
CA VAL A 236 8.54 18.02 -17.28
C VAL A 236 8.10 17.23 -16.04
N GLY A 237 8.58 15.99 -15.97
CA GLY A 237 8.35 15.10 -14.85
C GLY A 237 9.30 15.43 -13.71
N SER A 238 8.78 15.95 -12.61
CA SER A 238 9.53 15.96 -11.35
C SER A 238 8.95 14.90 -10.43
N TYR A 239 9.82 14.11 -9.79
CA TYR A 239 9.49 13.22 -8.69
C TYR A 239 10.15 13.76 -7.43
N LYS A 240 9.35 13.98 -6.40
CA LYS A 240 9.84 14.43 -5.11
C LYS A 240 9.45 13.42 -4.04
N LEU A 241 10.36 13.20 -3.11
CA LEU A 241 10.19 12.29 -1.98
C LEU A 241 10.54 13.02 -0.68
N TRP A 242 9.61 13.03 0.26
CA TRP A 242 9.79 13.56 1.60
C TRP A 242 9.71 12.44 2.63
N VAL A 243 10.43 12.62 3.74
CA VAL A 243 10.37 11.77 4.92
C VAL A 243 9.94 12.58 6.13
N LEU A 244 9.09 11.98 6.96
CA LEU A 244 8.71 12.50 8.26
C LEU A 244 9.69 11.92 9.29
N LYS A 245 10.51 12.79 9.88
CA LYS A 245 11.51 12.37 10.88
C LYS A 245 10.87 12.12 12.24
N ASP A 246 10.02 13.05 12.68
CA ASP A 246 9.32 12.97 13.95
C ASP A 246 7.82 12.80 13.68
N TYR A 247 7.28 11.65 14.06
CA TYR A 247 5.91 11.28 13.71
C TYR A 247 4.88 12.27 14.29
N GLY A 248 4.03 12.82 13.41
CA GLY A 248 3.00 13.80 13.75
C GLY A 248 3.48 15.26 13.80
N VAL A 249 4.78 15.54 13.60
CA VAL A 249 5.35 16.90 13.68
C VAL A 249 5.55 17.46 12.28
N GLU A 250 4.80 18.52 11.91
CA GLU A 250 4.81 19.13 10.57
C GLU A 250 6.21 19.61 10.16
N GLU A 251 6.94 20.21 11.10
CA GLU A 251 8.26 20.81 10.86
C GLU A 251 9.35 19.77 10.62
N SER A 252 9.08 18.50 10.93
CA SER A 252 10.04 17.40 10.79
C SER A 252 10.06 16.78 9.38
N TRP A 253 9.15 17.21 8.49
CA TRP A 253 9.20 16.84 7.08
C TRP A 253 10.47 17.35 6.43
N SER A 254 11.17 16.47 5.71
CA SER A 254 12.36 16.84 4.96
C SER A 254 12.39 16.17 3.60
N ALA A 255 12.82 16.90 2.58
CA ALA A 255 13.02 16.36 1.25
C ALA A 255 14.22 15.40 1.26
N LEU A 256 14.02 14.17 0.82
CA LEU A 256 15.08 13.17 0.64
C LEU A 256 15.67 13.21 -0.77
N LEU A 257 14.80 13.40 -1.77
CA LEU A 257 15.18 13.27 -3.17
C LEU A 257 14.25 14.09 -4.05
N THR A 258 14.83 14.75 -5.04
CA THR A 258 14.13 15.31 -6.19
C THR A 258 14.78 14.75 -7.43
N ILE A 259 14.00 14.11 -8.30
CA ILE A 259 14.43 13.67 -9.63
C ILE A 259 13.68 14.51 -10.64
N GLU A 260 14.40 15.12 -11.57
CA GLU A 260 13.83 15.83 -12.71
C GLU A 260 14.14 15.03 -13.96
N ASP A 261 13.15 14.29 -14.43
CA ASP A 261 13.27 13.47 -15.63
C ASP A 261 11.91 13.42 -16.36
N PRO A 262 11.82 14.04 -17.54
CA PRO A 262 10.64 14.00 -18.41
C PRO A 262 10.15 12.58 -18.75
N SER A 263 11.01 11.57 -18.68
CA SER A 263 10.69 10.18 -19.00
C SER A 263 10.07 9.42 -17.82
N ILE A 264 10.14 9.92 -16.58
CA ILE A 264 9.58 9.26 -15.40
C ILE A 264 8.08 9.52 -15.31
N TYR A 265 7.29 8.59 -15.83
CA TYR A 265 5.82 8.67 -15.79
C TYR A 265 5.23 8.21 -14.44
N ARG A 266 5.88 7.23 -13.76
CA ARG A 266 5.42 6.67 -12.47
C ARG A 266 6.51 5.88 -11.74
N LEU A 267 6.86 6.28 -10.51
CA LEU A 267 7.68 5.48 -9.60
C LEU A 267 6.79 4.82 -8.54
N LEU A 268 6.80 3.48 -8.48
CA LEU A 268 6.13 2.70 -7.44
C LEU A 268 7.18 2.19 -6.45
N PRO A 269 7.11 2.55 -5.16
CA PRO A 269 7.97 1.96 -4.15
C PRO A 269 7.75 0.44 -4.09
N LYS A 270 8.84 -0.34 -4.09
CA LYS A 270 8.79 -1.80 -3.90
C LYS A 270 8.51 -2.14 -2.43
N PHE A 271 7.71 -3.17 -2.19
CA PHE A 271 7.46 -3.70 -0.86
C PHE A 271 8.74 -4.34 -0.28
N ARG A 272 9.11 -3.97 0.95
CA ARG A 272 10.13 -4.67 1.74
C ARG A 272 9.44 -5.47 2.85
N PHE A 273 9.88 -6.69 3.12
CA PHE A 273 9.44 -7.46 4.29
C PHE A 273 10.63 -8.19 4.92
N ALA A 274 10.50 -8.47 6.22
CA ALA A 274 11.40 -9.40 6.89
C ALA A 274 11.12 -10.82 6.36
N GLY A 275 12.16 -11.58 6.02
CA GLY A 275 12.01 -13.02 5.83
C GLY A 275 11.82 -13.69 7.19
N GLY A 276 10.93 -14.68 7.21
CA GLY A 276 10.64 -15.50 8.38
C GLY A 276 11.84 -16.32 8.84
#